data_AF-A0A084AK86-F1
#
_entry.id   AF-A0A084AK86-F1
#
_cell.length_a   1.000
_cell.length_b   1.000
_cell.length_c   1.000
_cell.angle_alpha   90.00
_cell.angle_beta   90.00
_cell.angle_gamma   90.00
#
_symmetry.space_group_name_H-M   'P 1'
#
loop_
_entity.id
_entity.type
_entity.pdbx_description
1 polymer ?
#
loop_
_entity_poly.entity_id
_entity_poly.type
_entity_poly.pdbx_seq_one_letter_code
_entity_poly.pdbx_strand_id
1 'polypeptide(L)'
;MVLKTLGAKAAAALDQELMSTCAFSIDQLMELAGLSVSQAVFRVHPLSKGRRVLVRLAKQLEDLDVPFVQDFPSALSSTDHVVDAIFGFSFSGEVRDPFPAVIQALQETKLPVTSVDAPSSWDIENGPPSSGVGSSFMPTALVSLTAPKPLIKHFRGRHFVGGRFVSPSIAKKYDFEVPAYEGIDQVVEVDTAGQKL
;
A
#
# COMPACT_ATOMS: atom_id res chain seq x y z
N MET A 1 13.78 -16.81 3.05
CA MET A 1 12.59 -17.29 3.78
C MET A 1 11.39 -16.71 3.07
N VAL A 2 10.45 -17.54 2.60
CA VAL A 2 9.28 -17.09 1.82
C VAL A 2 8.21 -16.58 2.78
N LEU A 3 7.87 -15.29 2.73
CA LEU A 3 6.78 -14.73 3.53
C LEU A 3 5.44 -15.33 3.11
N LYS A 4 4.68 -15.81 4.09
CA LYS A 4 3.30 -16.25 3.88
C LYS A 4 2.37 -15.07 3.62
N THR A 5 1.42 -15.27 2.71
CA THR A 5 0.40 -14.29 2.36
C THR A 5 -0.88 -14.49 3.16
N LEU A 6 -1.52 -13.40 3.59
CA LEU A 6 -2.83 -13.44 4.22
C LEU A 6 -3.92 -13.03 3.22
N GLY A 7 -4.90 -13.93 3.01
CA GLY A 7 -6.09 -13.61 2.21
C GLY A 7 -6.99 -12.58 2.89
N ALA A 8 -7.92 -11.98 2.14
CA ALA A 8 -8.71 -10.82 2.60
C ALA A 8 -9.46 -11.08 3.92
N LYS A 9 -10.05 -12.28 4.08
CA LYS A 9 -10.78 -12.67 5.30
C LYS A 9 -9.85 -12.78 6.52
N ALA A 10 -8.65 -13.34 6.34
CA ALA A 10 -7.67 -13.48 7.42
C ALA A 10 -7.08 -12.12 7.81
N ALA A 11 -6.82 -11.26 6.83
CA ALA A 11 -6.39 -9.88 7.05
C ALA A 11 -7.45 -9.08 7.85
N ALA A 12 -8.73 -9.18 7.48
CA ALA A 12 -9.81 -8.53 8.21
C ALA A 12 -9.94 -9.01 9.67
N ALA A 13 -9.78 -10.32 9.90
CA ALA A 13 -9.81 -10.89 11.24
C ALA A 13 -8.62 -10.41 12.10
N LEU A 14 -7.43 -10.33 11.50
CA LEU A 14 -6.24 -9.80 12.15
C LEU A 14 -6.43 -8.33 12.55
N ASP A 15 -6.96 -7.49 11.67
CA ASP A 15 -7.23 -6.07 11.96
C ASP A 15 -8.21 -5.92 13.12
N GLN A 16 -9.30 -6.71 13.15
CA GLN A 16 -10.24 -6.71 14.27
C GLN A 16 -9.58 -7.14 15.59
N GLU A 17 -8.67 -8.10 15.56
CA GLU A 17 -7.97 -8.56 16.75
C GLU A 17 -6.95 -7.53 17.27
N LEU A 18 -6.25 -6.87 16.36
CA LEU A 18 -5.33 -5.77 16.69
C LEU A 18 -6.07 -4.65 17.42
N MET A 19 -7.26 -4.28 16.94
CA MET A 19 -8.06 -3.20 17.50
C MET A 19 -8.85 -3.58 18.77
N SER A 20 -8.96 -4.86 19.08
CA SER A 20 -9.69 -5.35 20.26
C SER A 20 -8.71 -5.84 21.33
N THR A 21 -8.24 -7.07 21.19
CA THR A 21 -7.42 -7.75 22.21
C THR A 21 -6.01 -7.19 22.33
N CYS A 22 -5.45 -6.64 21.25
CA CYS A 22 -4.14 -5.99 21.30
C CYS A 22 -4.22 -4.50 21.67
N ALA A 23 -5.44 -3.98 21.87
CA ALA A 23 -5.72 -2.62 22.34
C ALA A 23 -5.11 -1.50 21.48
N PHE A 24 -4.83 -1.76 20.20
CA PHE A 24 -4.48 -0.68 19.28
C PHE A 24 -5.71 0.16 18.95
N SER A 25 -5.58 1.47 18.94
CA SER A 25 -6.58 2.31 18.28
C SER A 25 -6.39 2.27 16.76
N ILE A 26 -7.45 2.56 16.00
CA ILE A 26 -7.35 2.71 14.55
C ILE A 26 -6.33 3.81 14.17
N ASP A 27 -6.28 4.90 14.94
CA ASP A 27 -5.37 6.01 14.71
C ASP A 27 -3.90 5.58 14.86
N GLN A 28 -3.59 4.74 15.86
CA GLN A 28 -2.23 4.21 16.06
C GLN A 28 -1.79 3.33 14.89
N LEU A 29 -2.68 2.44 14.41
CA LEU A 29 -2.38 1.57 13.28
C LEU A 29 -2.21 2.36 11.99
N MET A 30 -3.08 3.36 11.76
CA MET A 30 -3.01 4.24 10.59
C MET A 30 -1.74 5.09 10.57
N GLU A 31 -1.32 5.63 11.70
CA GLU A 31 -0.10 6.45 11.79
C GLU A 31 1.15 5.63 11.50
N LEU A 32 1.26 4.43 12.08
CA LEU A 32 2.39 3.53 11.83
C LEU A 32 2.39 3.01 10.39
N ALA A 33 1.22 2.69 9.84
CA ALA A 33 1.09 2.34 8.42
C ALA A 33 1.50 3.49 7.50
N GLY A 34 1.08 4.72 7.79
CA GLY A 34 1.46 5.93 7.07
C GLY A 34 2.97 6.17 7.10
N LEU A 35 3.60 6.01 8.27
CA LEU A 35 5.05 6.11 8.43
C LEU A 35 5.79 5.04 7.60
N SER A 36 5.33 3.78 7.63
CA SER A 36 5.87 2.71 6.78
C SER A 36 5.81 3.09 5.29
N VAL A 37 4.65 3.56 4.82
CA VAL A 37 4.46 3.97 3.42
C VAL A 37 5.41 5.13 3.07
N SER A 38 5.52 6.14 3.93
CA SER A 38 6.41 7.29 3.71
C SER A 38 7.88 6.86 3.58
N GLN A 39 8.34 5.89 4.38
CA GLN A 39 9.71 5.39 4.28
C GLN A 39 9.93 4.58 2.99
N ALA A 40 8.97 3.76 2.58
CA ALA A 40 9.06 3.03 1.31
C ALA A 40 9.11 4.00 0.11
N VAL A 41 8.26 5.03 0.11
CA VAL A 41 8.28 6.09 -0.91
C VAL A 41 9.65 6.76 -0.95
N PHE A 42 10.24 7.14 0.18
CA PHE A 42 11.58 7.76 0.20
C PHE A 42 12.67 6.84 -0.38
N ARG A 43 12.57 5.52 -0.20
CA ARG A 43 13.51 4.54 -0.78
C ARG A 43 13.34 4.36 -2.30
N VAL A 44 12.11 4.48 -2.79
CA VAL A 44 11.82 4.39 -4.23
C VAL A 44 12.10 5.73 -4.93
N HIS A 45 11.85 6.82 -4.22
CA HIS A 45 11.91 8.18 -4.72
C HIS A 45 12.47 9.12 -3.63
N PRO A 46 13.81 9.16 -3.45
CA PRO A 46 14.45 10.00 -2.44
C PRO A 46 14.20 11.49 -2.71
N LEU A 47 14.27 12.32 -1.66
CA LEU A 47 13.99 13.77 -1.74
C LEU A 47 14.87 14.53 -2.76
N SER A 48 16.02 13.97 -3.14
CA SER A 48 16.85 14.50 -4.23
C SER A 48 16.25 14.30 -5.63
N LYS A 49 15.11 13.59 -5.75
CA LYS A 49 14.46 13.19 -7.01
C LYS A 49 13.04 13.73 -7.21
N GLY A 50 12.44 14.46 -6.25
CA GLY A 50 11.12 15.08 -6.42
C GLY A 50 10.49 15.62 -5.13
N ARG A 51 9.25 16.14 -5.22
CA ARG A 51 8.60 16.93 -4.14
C ARG A 51 7.14 16.49 -3.85
N ARG A 52 6.93 15.67 -2.79
CA ARG A 52 5.73 15.54 -1.88
C ARG A 52 4.81 14.29 -2.01
N VAL A 53 4.17 13.86 -0.89
CA VAL A 53 3.15 12.75 -0.72
C VAL A 53 2.16 13.02 0.45
N LEU A 54 0.93 12.43 0.48
CA LEU A 54 -0.30 12.81 1.25
C LEU A 54 -1.09 11.63 1.93
N VAL A 55 -1.79 11.82 3.09
CA VAL A 55 -2.90 10.96 3.69
C VAL A 55 -3.86 11.82 4.62
N ARG A 56 -4.87 11.27 5.37
CA ARG A 56 -5.96 11.85 6.27
C ARG A 56 -5.66 12.99 7.26
N LEU A 57 -4.46 13.44 7.17
CA LEU A 57 -3.97 14.73 7.46
C LEU A 57 -4.77 15.85 6.75
N ALA A 58 -6.03 15.76 6.29
CA ALA A 58 -6.56 16.79 5.36
C ALA A 58 -6.49 18.22 5.92
N LYS A 59 -6.94 18.42 7.16
CA LYS A 59 -6.73 19.67 7.90
C LYS A 59 -5.26 19.92 8.23
N GLN A 60 -4.50 18.89 8.61
CA GLN A 60 -3.06 19.01 8.86
C GLN A 60 -2.27 19.34 7.59
N LEU A 61 -2.76 18.98 6.41
CA LEU A 61 -2.21 19.19 5.08
C LEU A 61 -2.55 20.60 4.67
N GLU A 62 -3.78 21.06 4.90
CA GLU A 62 -4.10 22.48 4.84
C GLU A 62 -3.17 23.29 5.76
N ASP A 63 -2.97 22.87 7.02
CA ASP A 63 -2.09 23.55 8.00
C ASP A 63 -0.60 23.42 7.67
N LEU A 64 -0.21 22.42 6.87
CA LEU A 64 1.14 22.19 6.34
C LEU A 64 1.29 22.72 4.90
N ASP A 65 0.31 23.49 4.41
CA ASP A 65 0.28 24.08 3.06
C ASP A 65 0.45 23.06 1.91
N VAL A 66 -0.03 21.84 2.11
CA VAL A 66 -0.08 20.79 1.09
C VAL A 66 -1.32 20.97 0.22
N PRO A 67 -1.16 21.15 -1.11
CA PRO A 67 -2.25 21.50 -1.99
C PRO A 67 -3.20 20.33 -2.28
N PHE A 68 -4.50 20.63 -2.35
CA PHE A 68 -5.53 19.72 -2.86
C PHE A 68 -5.83 20.00 -4.33
N VAL A 69 -6.04 18.94 -5.09
CA VAL A 69 -6.34 19.01 -6.53
C VAL A 69 -7.70 18.41 -6.80
N GLN A 70 -8.48 19.07 -7.65
CA GLN A 70 -9.78 18.56 -8.13
C GLN A 70 -9.66 17.98 -9.55
N ASP A 71 -8.64 18.39 -10.30
CA ASP A 71 -8.31 17.91 -11.64
C ASP A 71 -7.06 17.01 -11.56
N PHE A 72 -7.30 15.71 -11.48
CA PHE A 72 -6.25 14.70 -11.36
C PHE A 72 -5.32 14.63 -12.60
N PRO A 73 -5.84 14.63 -13.85
CA PRO A 73 -5.00 14.73 -15.05
C PRO A 73 -4.03 15.92 -15.05
N SER A 74 -4.49 17.12 -14.69
CA SER A 74 -3.60 18.28 -14.61
C SER A 74 -2.55 18.12 -13.51
N ALA A 75 -2.94 17.61 -12.34
CA ALA A 75 -2.01 17.35 -11.24
C ALA A 75 -0.91 16.35 -11.61
N LEU A 76 -1.27 15.26 -12.31
CA LEU A 76 -0.33 14.26 -12.83
C LEU A 76 0.76 14.90 -13.70
N SER A 77 0.42 15.87 -14.54
CA SER A 77 1.40 16.53 -15.43
C SER A 77 2.50 17.33 -14.71
N SER A 78 2.27 17.66 -13.43
CA SER A 78 3.17 18.46 -12.59
C SER A 78 3.77 17.67 -11.43
N THR A 79 3.74 16.35 -11.52
CA THR A 79 4.15 15.42 -10.46
C THR A 79 5.20 14.44 -10.97
N ASP A 80 6.13 14.04 -10.11
CA ASP A 80 7.21 13.10 -10.45
C ASP A 80 6.92 11.66 -10.02
N HIS A 81 5.99 11.46 -9.07
CA HIS A 81 5.66 10.16 -8.48
C HIS A 81 4.23 10.15 -7.93
N VAL A 82 3.52 9.04 -8.10
CA VAL A 82 2.13 8.90 -7.63
C VAL A 82 2.05 7.86 -6.52
N VAL A 83 1.31 8.18 -5.46
CA VAL A 83 0.96 7.20 -4.42
C VAL A 83 -0.50 6.80 -4.60
N ASP A 84 -0.69 5.54 -4.91
CA ASP A 84 -2.01 4.91 -5.01
C ASP A 84 -2.44 4.41 -3.63
N ALA A 85 -3.35 5.16 -3.01
CA ALA A 85 -3.98 4.83 -1.73
C ALA A 85 -5.52 4.90 -1.84
N ILE A 86 -6.08 4.54 -3.00
CA ILE A 86 -7.52 4.64 -3.27
C ILE A 86 -8.26 3.47 -2.62
N PHE A 87 -7.82 2.23 -2.89
CA PHE A 87 -8.42 1.01 -2.35
C PHE A 87 -7.37 0.10 -1.70
N GLY A 88 -7.68 -0.40 -0.50
CA GLY A 88 -6.87 -1.40 0.21
C GLY A 88 -7.51 -2.79 0.19
N PHE A 89 -7.02 -3.69 1.04
CA PHE A 89 -7.46 -5.09 1.06
C PHE A 89 -8.95 -5.35 1.28
N SER A 90 -9.68 -4.39 1.87
CA SER A 90 -11.10 -4.53 2.18
C SER A 90 -12.01 -4.22 0.99
N PHE A 91 -11.45 -3.76 -0.13
CA PHE A 91 -12.23 -3.49 -1.33
C PHE A 91 -12.68 -4.80 -1.99
N SER A 92 -13.94 -4.83 -2.42
CA SER A 92 -14.53 -5.92 -3.16
C SER A 92 -15.61 -5.40 -4.09
N GLY A 93 -15.77 -6.01 -5.26
CA GLY A 93 -16.80 -5.64 -6.23
C GLY A 93 -16.31 -4.64 -7.28
N GLU A 94 -17.25 -3.96 -7.93
CA GLU A 94 -16.96 -3.07 -9.05
C GLU A 94 -16.45 -1.69 -8.61
N VAL A 95 -15.48 -1.17 -9.36
CA VAL A 95 -14.99 0.21 -9.20
C VAL A 95 -16.06 1.16 -9.73
N ARG A 96 -16.56 2.06 -8.86
CA ARG A 96 -17.60 3.05 -9.18
C ARG A 96 -17.00 4.45 -9.27
N ASP A 97 -17.71 5.36 -9.93
CA ASP A 97 -17.28 6.76 -10.06
C ASP A 97 -16.95 7.42 -8.71
N PRO A 98 -15.92 8.31 -8.66
CA PRO A 98 -15.11 8.81 -9.78
C PRO A 98 -13.86 7.95 -10.10
N PHE A 99 -13.70 6.81 -9.45
CA PHE A 99 -12.44 6.06 -9.45
C PHE A 99 -12.05 5.40 -10.80
N PRO A 100 -12.96 5.02 -11.72
CA PRO A 100 -12.58 4.47 -13.01
C PRO A 100 -11.64 5.38 -13.80
N ALA A 101 -11.94 6.68 -13.85
CA ALA A 101 -11.13 7.66 -14.57
C ALA A 101 -9.74 7.85 -13.91
N VAL A 102 -9.68 7.82 -12.57
CA VAL A 102 -8.43 7.94 -11.82
C VAL A 102 -7.54 6.73 -12.08
N ILE A 103 -8.09 5.51 -11.98
CA ILE A 103 -7.34 4.27 -12.20
C ILE A 103 -6.91 4.13 -13.66
N GLN A 104 -7.74 4.57 -14.61
CA GLN A 104 -7.34 4.65 -16.01
C GLN A 104 -6.14 5.58 -16.20
N ALA A 105 -6.14 6.76 -15.58
CA ALA A 105 -5.00 7.67 -15.64
C ALA A 105 -3.74 7.09 -14.96
N LEU A 106 -3.87 6.32 -13.88
CA LEU A 106 -2.77 5.57 -13.27
C LEU A 106 -2.21 4.46 -14.18
N GLN A 107 -3.06 3.86 -15.01
CA GLN A 107 -2.66 2.84 -15.98
C GLN A 107 -1.93 3.46 -17.19
N GLU A 108 -2.35 4.64 -17.61
CA GLU A 108 -1.81 5.33 -18.80
C GLU A 108 -0.57 6.18 -18.51
N THR A 109 -0.34 6.55 -17.25
CA THR A 109 0.82 7.37 -16.87
C THR A 109 2.14 6.62 -17.01
N LYS A 110 3.20 7.37 -17.35
CA LYS A 110 4.59 6.88 -17.36
C LYS A 110 5.31 7.16 -16.04
N LEU A 111 4.65 7.86 -15.12
CA LEU A 111 5.21 8.18 -13.81
C LEU A 111 5.30 6.91 -12.95
N PRO A 112 6.32 6.80 -12.07
CA PRO A 112 6.34 5.74 -11.08
C PRO A 112 5.14 5.85 -10.13
N VAL A 113 4.43 4.73 -9.96
CA VAL A 113 3.32 4.59 -9.03
C VAL A 113 3.72 3.67 -7.88
N THR A 114 3.45 4.06 -6.64
CA THR A 114 3.56 3.21 -5.44
C THR A 114 2.18 2.94 -4.87
N SER A 115 1.74 1.68 -4.90
CA SER A 115 0.47 1.29 -4.29
C SER A 115 0.63 0.92 -2.83
N VAL A 116 -0.33 1.36 -2.03
CA VAL A 116 -0.42 1.10 -0.60
C VAL A 116 -1.35 -0.09 -0.37
N ASP A 117 -0.80 -1.11 0.26
CA ASP A 117 -1.44 -2.37 0.64
C ASP A 117 -1.84 -3.30 -0.51
N ALA A 118 -2.57 -2.78 -1.49
CA ALA A 118 -2.95 -3.45 -2.72
C ALA A 118 -2.98 -2.42 -3.87
N PRO A 119 -2.64 -2.79 -5.12
CA PRO A 119 -2.91 -1.93 -6.25
C PRO A 119 -4.42 -1.74 -6.41
N SER A 120 -4.86 -0.49 -6.52
CA SER A 120 -6.28 -0.20 -6.68
C SER A 120 -6.86 -0.89 -7.90
N SER A 121 -8.08 -1.44 -7.74
CA SER A 121 -8.79 -2.35 -8.66
C SER A 121 -8.36 -3.82 -8.67
N TRP A 122 -7.29 -4.21 -8.00
CA TRP A 122 -6.88 -5.61 -7.96
C TRP A 122 -7.72 -6.40 -6.95
N ASP A 123 -8.05 -7.63 -7.33
CA ASP A 123 -8.57 -8.63 -6.40
C ASP A 123 -7.42 -9.16 -5.52
N ILE A 124 -7.72 -9.35 -4.23
CA ILE A 124 -6.71 -9.71 -3.23
C ILE A 124 -6.17 -11.12 -3.42
N GLU A 125 -6.98 -12.01 -3.99
CA GLU A 125 -6.63 -13.41 -4.21
C GLU A 125 -6.05 -13.63 -5.62
N ASN A 126 -6.68 -13.01 -6.62
CA ASN A 126 -6.48 -13.30 -8.04
C ASN A 126 -5.69 -12.23 -8.81
N GLY A 127 -5.37 -11.09 -8.17
CA GLY A 127 -4.60 -10.01 -8.79
C GLY A 127 -5.42 -9.11 -9.72
N PRO A 128 -4.84 -8.58 -10.82
CA PRO A 128 -5.52 -7.63 -11.69
C PRO A 128 -6.76 -8.23 -12.35
N PRO A 129 -7.79 -7.42 -12.67
CA PRO A 129 -8.96 -7.89 -13.40
C PRO A 129 -8.56 -8.35 -14.82
N SER A 130 -9.25 -9.36 -15.35
CA SER A 130 -8.93 -9.95 -16.65
C SER A 130 -9.18 -9.01 -17.84
N SER A 131 -10.06 -8.02 -17.67
CA SER A 131 -10.36 -6.98 -18.65
C SER A 131 -10.94 -5.75 -17.95
N GLY A 132 -11.03 -4.62 -18.67
CA GLY A 132 -11.59 -3.38 -18.15
C GLY A 132 -10.59 -2.54 -17.34
N VAL A 133 -11.13 -1.67 -16.48
CA VAL A 133 -10.33 -0.68 -15.73
C VAL A 133 -9.35 -1.39 -14.80
N GLY A 134 -8.07 -1.00 -14.92
CA GLY A 134 -6.99 -1.52 -14.09
C GLY A 134 -6.49 -2.91 -14.50
N SER A 135 -7.00 -3.49 -15.59
CA SER A 135 -6.52 -4.79 -16.11
C SER A 135 -5.05 -4.78 -16.54
N SER A 136 -4.53 -3.62 -16.93
CA SER A 136 -3.10 -3.43 -17.24
C SER A 136 -2.39 -2.49 -16.27
N PHE A 137 -3.04 -2.11 -15.18
CA PHE A 137 -2.42 -1.30 -14.15
C PHE A 137 -1.39 -2.14 -13.39
N MET A 138 -0.13 -1.71 -13.42
CA MET A 138 0.99 -2.33 -12.73
C MET A 138 1.82 -1.24 -12.06
N PRO A 139 1.74 -1.07 -10.73
CA PRO A 139 2.54 -0.06 -10.06
C PRO A 139 4.03 -0.44 -10.10
N THR A 140 4.90 0.58 -9.98
CA THR A 140 6.35 0.37 -9.91
C THR A 140 6.81 -0.17 -8.55
N ALA A 141 6.07 0.14 -7.49
CA ALA A 141 6.30 -0.36 -6.15
C ALA A 141 4.98 -0.71 -5.44
N LEU A 142 5.04 -1.67 -4.52
CA LEU A 142 3.93 -2.06 -3.67
C LEU A 142 4.41 -2.10 -2.22
N VAL A 143 3.63 -1.53 -1.30
CA VAL A 143 3.89 -1.59 0.14
C VAL A 143 2.78 -2.39 0.80
N SER A 144 3.00 -3.69 1.04
CA SER A 144 2.03 -4.50 1.80
C SER A 144 2.08 -4.11 3.27
N LEU A 145 0.93 -3.82 3.87
CA LEU A 145 0.83 -3.49 5.28
C LEU A 145 0.52 -4.76 6.09
N THR A 146 1.18 -4.88 7.25
CA THR A 146 1.05 -6.00 8.20
C THR A 146 1.63 -7.33 7.68
N ALA A 147 1.09 -7.82 6.57
CA ALA A 147 1.58 -8.99 5.84
C ALA A 147 1.27 -8.85 4.34
N PRO A 148 2.06 -9.50 3.46
CA PRO A 148 1.72 -9.61 2.04
C PRO A 148 0.37 -10.28 1.78
N LYS A 149 -0.27 -9.91 0.67
CA LYS A 149 -1.53 -10.51 0.20
C LYS A 149 -1.27 -11.46 -0.99
N PRO A 150 -2.14 -12.44 -1.29
CA PRO A 150 -1.91 -13.41 -2.38
C PRO A 150 -1.69 -12.77 -3.76
N LEU A 151 -2.26 -11.58 -4.00
CA LEU A 151 -2.08 -10.77 -5.22
C LEU A 151 -0.61 -10.54 -5.63
N ILE A 152 0.35 -10.65 -4.69
CA ILE A 152 1.78 -10.39 -4.97
C ILE A 152 2.33 -11.33 -6.05
N LYS A 153 1.70 -12.50 -6.25
CA LYS A 153 2.06 -13.46 -7.31
C LYS A 153 1.95 -12.86 -8.71
N HIS A 154 1.13 -11.83 -8.87
CA HIS A 154 0.92 -11.12 -10.14
C HIS A 154 1.78 -9.86 -10.25
N PHE A 155 2.30 -9.37 -9.13
CA PHE A 155 3.11 -8.16 -9.06
C PHE A 155 4.53 -8.39 -9.59
N ARG A 156 5.13 -7.36 -10.21
CA ARG A 156 6.46 -7.44 -10.86
C ARG A 156 7.40 -6.28 -10.53
N GLY A 157 6.96 -5.33 -9.69
CA GLY A 157 7.77 -4.18 -9.29
C GLY A 157 8.56 -4.43 -7.99
N ARG A 158 8.99 -3.35 -7.34
CA ARG A 158 9.66 -3.40 -6.03
C ARG A 158 8.64 -3.63 -4.92
N HIS A 159 8.84 -4.64 -4.09
CA HIS A 159 7.89 -4.99 -3.04
C HIS A 159 8.46 -4.69 -1.66
N PHE A 160 7.67 -4.02 -0.84
CA PHE A 160 8.00 -3.72 0.55
C PHE A 160 6.93 -4.28 1.47
N VAL A 161 7.35 -4.68 2.68
CA VAL A 161 6.44 -4.99 3.77
C VAL A 161 6.63 -3.95 4.88
N GLY A 162 5.55 -3.30 5.26
CA GLY A 162 5.46 -2.35 6.36
C GLY A 162 4.48 -2.79 7.43
N GLY A 163 4.23 -1.92 8.41
CA GLY A 163 3.39 -2.23 9.57
C GLY A 163 4.15 -3.00 10.65
N ARG A 164 5.26 -2.43 11.12
CA ARG A 164 6.12 -3.01 12.18
C ARG A 164 5.50 -2.86 13.58
N PHE A 165 4.34 -3.44 13.78
CA PHE A 165 3.60 -3.42 15.04
C PHE A 165 3.03 -4.79 15.44
N VAL A 166 3.17 -5.80 14.57
CA VAL A 166 2.69 -7.15 14.85
C VAL A 166 3.63 -7.84 15.85
N SER A 167 3.07 -8.32 16.96
CA SER A 167 3.81 -9.10 17.93
C SER A 167 4.09 -10.53 17.43
N PRO A 168 5.17 -11.19 17.89
CA PRO A 168 5.46 -12.57 17.50
C PRO A 168 4.34 -13.57 17.82
N SER A 169 3.59 -13.34 18.90
CA SER A 169 2.46 -14.21 19.27
C SER A 169 1.30 -14.10 18.28
N ILE A 170 0.99 -12.89 17.80
CA ILE A 170 -0.05 -12.66 16.79
C ILE A 170 0.39 -13.24 15.45
N ALA A 171 1.63 -12.99 15.04
CA ALA A 171 2.17 -13.58 13.81
C ALA A 171 2.08 -15.12 13.81
N LYS A 172 2.47 -15.75 14.93
CA LYS A 172 2.32 -17.20 15.13
C LYS A 172 0.86 -17.66 15.09
N LYS A 173 -0.07 -16.90 15.68
CA LYS A 173 -1.50 -17.23 15.70
C LYS A 173 -2.11 -17.24 14.29
N TYR A 174 -1.73 -16.28 13.46
CA TYR A 174 -2.21 -16.14 12.08
C TYR A 174 -1.33 -16.86 11.06
N ASP A 175 -0.36 -17.65 11.52
CA ASP A 175 0.53 -18.46 10.70
C ASP A 175 1.23 -17.65 9.61
N PHE A 176 1.79 -16.50 9.96
CA PHE A 176 2.70 -15.75 9.09
C PHE A 176 3.95 -15.28 9.83
N GLU A 177 4.96 -14.90 9.07
CA GLU A 177 6.24 -14.44 9.61
C GLU A 177 6.33 -12.92 9.51
N VAL A 178 6.76 -12.29 10.59
CA VAL A 178 7.14 -10.88 10.57
C VAL A 178 8.56 -10.79 10.03
N PRO A 179 8.80 -10.02 8.96
CA PRO A 179 10.14 -9.88 8.41
C PRO A 179 11.10 -9.19 9.40
N ALA A 180 12.39 -9.49 9.27
CA ALA A 180 13.43 -8.84 10.06
C ALA A 180 13.71 -7.42 9.54
N TYR A 181 13.04 -6.44 10.15
CA TYR A 181 13.30 -5.01 9.97
C TYR A 181 14.67 -4.62 10.53
N GLU A 182 15.40 -3.78 9.80
CA GLU A 182 16.75 -3.33 10.18
C GLU A 182 16.68 -2.07 11.07
N GLY A 183 17.40 -2.07 12.19
CA GLY A 183 17.45 -0.92 13.09
C GLY A 183 16.06 -0.38 13.46
N ILE A 184 15.81 0.88 13.11
CA ILE A 184 14.54 1.60 13.34
C ILE A 184 13.61 1.62 12.11
N ASP A 185 13.97 0.92 11.04
CA ASP A 185 13.21 0.89 9.80
C ASP A 185 11.78 0.38 10.03
N GLN A 186 10.83 1.00 9.33
CA GLN A 186 9.42 0.64 9.35
C GLN A 186 9.00 -0.15 8.11
N VAL A 187 9.95 -0.46 7.22
CA VAL A 187 9.75 -1.27 6.02
C VAL A 187 10.94 -2.18 5.76
N VAL A 188 10.69 -3.30 5.10
CA VAL A 188 11.72 -4.18 4.53
C VAL A 188 11.42 -4.39 3.05
N GLU A 189 12.44 -4.40 2.20
CA GLU A 189 12.30 -4.77 0.79
C GLU A 189 12.34 -6.29 0.66
N VAL A 190 11.42 -6.83 -0.12
CA VAL A 190 11.25 -8.27 -0.35
C VAL A 190 11.07 -8.54 -1.84
N ASP A 191 11.40 -9.73 -2.28
CA ASP A 191 11.11 -10.21 -3.62
C ASP A 191 9.61 -10.53 -3.78
N THR A 192 9.17 -10.76 -5.02
CA THR A 192 7.77 -11.08 -5.32
C THR A 192 7.33 -12.48 -4.84
N ALA A 193 8.27 -13.28 -4.31
CA ALA A 193 8.01 -14.53 -3.59
C ALA A 193 8.10 -14.32 -2.06
N GLY A 194 8.15 -13.07 -1.59
CA GLY A 194 8.22 -12.72 -0.17
C GLY A 194 9.56 -13.05 0.50
N GLN A 195 10.66 -13.24 -0.23
CA GLN A 195 12.00 -13.42 0.35
C GLN A 195 12.69 -12.07 0.49
N LYS A 196 13.43 -11.86 1.58
CA LYS A 196 14.20 -10.64 1.78
C LYS A 196 15.24 -10.46 0.67
N LEU A 197 15.28 -9.26 0.08
CA LEU A 197 16.31 -8.82 -0.86
C LEU A 197 17.50 -8.19 -0.13
#